data_AF-A0A1Q7JD87-F1
#
_entry.id   AF-A0A1Q7JD87-F1
#
_cell.length_a   1.000
_cell.length_b   1.000
_cell.length_c   1.000
_cell.angle_alpha   90.00
_cell.angle_beta   90.00
_cell.angle_gamma   90.00
#
_symmetry.space_group_name_H-M   'P 1'
#
loop_
_entity.id
_entity.type
_entity.pdbx_description
1 polymer ?
#
loop_
_entity_poly.entity_id
_entity_poly.type
_entity_poly.pdbx_seq_one_letter_code
_entity_poly.pdbx_strand_id
1 'polypeptide(L)'
;MRTAPPPPAVKKPAPPRATVRRGMELGRLSVNALPWGNVYVDGQLLGTVPLTDLPVWPGAHLLRVEREGFQPYERTFEIASGQRLKITDIVLRELAP
;
A
#
# COMPACT_ATOMS: atom_id res chain seq x y z
N MET A 1 22.12 32.99 30.63
CA MET A 1 22.22 31.57 30.23
C MET A 1 21.57 31.43 28.86
N ARG A 2 22.22 30.68 27.97
CA ARG A 2 21.98 30.65 26.51
C ARG A 2 20.62 30.01 26.16
N THR A 3 20.04 30.51 25.07
CA THR A 3 18.84 30.07 24.37
C THR A 3 18.86 28.58 23.98
N ALA A 4 17.67 27.96 23.97
CA ALA A 4 17.35 26.88 23.05
C ALA A 4 15.92 27.12 22.50
N PRO A 5 15.75 27.15 21.16
CA PRO A 5 14.46 27.37 20.51
C PRO A 5 13.55 26.12 20.60
N PRO A 6 12.23 26.26 20.38
CA PRO A 6 11.37 25.10 20.22
C PRO A 6 11.76 24.33 18.94
N PRO A 7 11.89 22.99 18.96
CA PRO A 7 11.95 22.24 17.72
C PRO A 7 10.55 22.21 17.05
N PRO A 8 10.52 22.23 15.69
CA PRO A 8 9.31 22.41 14.89
C PRO A 8 8.43 21.16 14.83
N ALA A 9 7.13 21.37 14.61
CA ALA A 9 6.15 20.32 14.36
C ALA A 9 6.53 19.48 13.12
N VAL A 10 6.75 18.17 13.30
CA VAL A 10 6.77 17.19 12.22
C VAL A 10 5.69 16.13 12.45
N LYS A 11 4.52 16.45 11.90
CA LYS A 11 3.54 15.55 11.27
C LYS A 11 3.72 14.04 11.52
N LYS A 12 2.96 13.53 12.48
CA LYS A 12 2.09 12.37 12.27
C LYS A 12 0.88 12.61 13.17
N PRO A 13 -0.35 12.81 12.64
CA PRO A 13 -1.50 12.51 13.48
C PRO A 13 -1.33 11.06 13.91
N ALA A 14 -1.04 10.85 15.20
CA ALA A 14 -1.25 9.55 15.80
C ALA A 14 -2.74 9.26 15.58
N PRO A 15 -3.12 8.19 14.85
CA PRO A 15 -4.50 7.78 14.86
C PRO A 15 -4.87 7.57 16.33
N PRO A 16 -6.08 8.00 16.73
CA PRO A 16 -6.51 7.88 18.11
C PRO A 16 -6.32 6.44 18.53
N ARG A 17 -5.74 6.30 19.72
CA ARG A 17 -5.66 5.14 20.59
C ARG A 17 -6.90 4.24 20.43
N ALA A 18 -6.93 3.44 19.37
CA ALA A 18 -7.91 2.42 19.18
C ALA A 18 -7.54 1.38 20.22
N THR A 19 -8.41 1.26 21.21
CA THR A 19 -8.42 0.09 22.08
C THR A 19 -8.81 -1.07 21.16
N VAL A 20 -7.85 -1.65 20.45
CA VAL A 20 -8.13 -2.75 19.54
C VAL A 20 -8.38 -3.97 20.41
N ARG A 21 -9.66 -4.15 20.68
CA ARG A 21 -10.21 -5.35 21.28
C ARG A 21 -9.79 -6.50 20.36
N ARG A 22 -9.10 -7.49 20.94
CA ARG A 22 -8.64 -8.73 20.30
C ARG A 22 -9.58 -9.18 19.18
N GLY A 23 -9.11 -9.09 17.94
CA GLY A 23 -9.82 -9.49 16.73
C GLY A 23 -9.04 -8.95 15.53
N MET A 24 -8.83 -9.77 14.49
CA MET A 24 -8.06 -9.43 13.29
C MET A 24 -8.30 -7.99 12.82
N GLU A 25 -7.28 -7.14 12.90
CA GLU A 25 -7.30 -5.81 12.28
C GLU A 25 -6.96 -5.91 10.79
N LEU A 26 -7.61 -5.09 9.97
CA LEU A 26 -7.24 -4.93 8.57
C LEU A 26 -5.83 -4.32 8.49
N GLY A 27 -4.98 -4.91 7.65
CA GLY A 27 -3.71 -4.31 7.28
C GLY A 27 -3.94 -3.10 6.39
N ARG A 28 -2.95 -2.20 6.31
CA ARG A 28 -2.99 -1.07 5.37
C ARG A 28 -1.98 -1.27 4.26
N LEU A 29 -2.46 -1.37 3.03
CA LEU A 29 -1.65 -1.55 1.83
C LEU A 29 -1.52 -0.22 1.09
N SER A 30 -0.29 0.15 0.73
CA SER A 30 -0.02 1.20 -0.24
C SER A 30 0.59 0.58 -1.48
N VAL A 31 -0.02 0.80 -2.64
CA VAL A 31 0.46 0.30 -3.94
C VAL A 31 0.80 1.48 -4.82
N ASN A 32 2.03 1.50 -5.31
CA ASN A 32 2.46 2.45 -6.33
C ASN A 32 3.16 1.68 -7.45
N ALA A 33 2.83 2.03 -8.69
CA ALA A 33 3.42 1.43 -9.87
C ALA A 33 3.80 2.53 -10.86
N LEU A 34 4.88 2.27 -11.59
CA LEU A 34 5.37 3.14 -12.64
C LEU A 34 5.55 2.30 -13.92
N PRO A 35 4.87 2.64 -15.01
CA PRO A 35 3.86 3.69 -15.15
C PRO A 35 2.49 3.33 -14.52
N TRP A 36 1.52 4.25 -14.57
CA TRP A 36 0.17 4.06 -14.00
C TRP A 36 -0.55 2.86 -14.63
N GLY A 37 -1.31 2.11 -13.85
CA GLY A 37 -2.02 0.91 -14.29
C GLY A 37 -3.08 0.46 -13.29
N ASN A 38 -3.92 -0.48 -13.72
CA ASN A 38 -5.01 -1.04 -12.94
C ASN A 38 -4.46 -2.06 -11.94
N VAL A 39 -4.84 -1.91 -10.67
CA VAL A 39 -4.45 -2.77 -9.56
C VAL A 39 -5.58 -3.70 -9.21
N TYR A 40 -5.26 -4.98 -9.21
CA TYR A 40 -6.11 -6.08 -8.81
C TYR A 40 -5.48 -6.74 -7.59
N VAL A 41 -6.29 -7.10 -6.61
CA VAL A 41 -5.87 -7.93 -5.47
C VAL A 41 -6.83 -9.09 -5.37
N ASP A 42 -6.32 -10.32 -5.36
CA ASP A 42 -7.13 -11.54 -5.40
C ASP A 42 -8.09 -11.59 -6.62
N GLY A 43 -7.66 -10.99 -7.74
CA GLY A 43 -8.49 -10.86 -8.94
C GLY A 43 -9.57 -9.77 -8.86
N GLN A 44 -9.72 -9.08 -7.73
CA GLN A 44 -10.64 -7.96 -7.58
C GLN A 44 -9.97 -6.65 -7.95
N LEU A 45 -10.54 -5.91 -8.91
CA LEU A 45 -10.08 -4.58 -9.27
C LEU A 45 -10.28 -3.62 -8.10
N LEU A 46 -9.19 -3.09 -7.56
CA LEU A 46 -9.19 -2.09 -6.48
C LEU A 46 -9.21 -0.66 -7.02
N GLY A 47 -8.72 -0.46 -8.25
CA GLY A 47 -8.62 0.84 -8.89
C GLY A 47 -7.31 1.00 -9.63
N THR A 48 -6.85 2.24 -9.78
CA THR A 48 -5.62 2.59 -10.50
C THR A 48 -4.59 3.16 -9.52
N VAL A 49 -3.30 2.84 -9.69
CA VAL A 49 -2.24 3.44 -8.86
C VAL A 49 -2.18 4.98 -9.03
N PRO A 50 -1.78 5.74 -7.99
CA PRO A 50 -1.35 5.29 -6.65
C PRO A 50 -2.52 5.01 -5.69
N LEU A 51 -2.54 3.82 -5.10
CA LEU A 51 -3.49 3.46 -4.04
C LEU A 51 -2.79 3.56 -2.69
N THR A 52 -3.36 4.30 -1.74
CA THR A 52 -2.75 4.52 -0.42
C THR A 52 -3.73 4.19 0.68
N ASP A 53 -3.23 3.54 1.74
CA ASP A 53 -4.00 3.24 2.95
C ASP A 53 -5.20 2.30 2.71
N LEU A 54 -5.05 1.41 1.74
CA LEU A 54 -6.11 0.49 1.39
C LEU A 54 -6.27 -0.56 2.51
N PRO A 55 -7.47 -0.74 3.06
CA PRO A 55 -7.73 -1.79 4.03
C PRO A 55 -7.73 -3.15 3.33
N VAL A 56 -6.83 -4.04 3.76
CA VAL A 56 -6.69 -5.41 3.22
C VAL A 56 -6.78 -6.39 4.38
N TRP A 57 -7.42 -7.53 4.16
CA TRP A 57 -7.48 -8.58 5.16
C TRP A 57 -6.08 -9.10 5.48
N PRO A 58 -5.80 -9.47 6.74
CA PRO A 58 -4.56 -10.15 7.06
C PRO A 58 -4.53 -11.53 6.40
N GLY A 59 -3.45 -11.83 5.67
CA GLY A 59 -3.32 -13.06 4.90
C GLY A 59 -2.36 -12.91 3.71
N ALA A 60 -2.25 -13.98 2.94
CA ALA A 60 -1.59 -13.99 1.64
C ALA A 60 -2.55 -13.50 0.57
N HIS A 61 -2.09 -12.54 -0.24
CA HIS A 61 -2.87 -11.91 -1.29
C HIS A 61 -2.06 -11.86 -2.58
N LEU A 62 -2.73 -12.02 -3.71
CA LEU A 62 -2.11 -11.88 -5.03
C LEU A 62 -2.35 -10.47 -5.55
N LEU A 63 -1.30 -9.64 -5.60
CA LEU A 63 -1.32 -8.37 -6.30
C LEU A 63 -1.11 -8.61 -7.79
N ARG A 64 -1.94 -8.00 -8.62
CA ARG A 64 -1.78 -7.97 -10.06
C ARG A 64 -1.92 -6.53 -10.54
N VAL A 65 -0.95 -6.04 -11.29
CA VAL A 65 -0.99 -4.71 -11.90
C VAL A 65 -0.91 -4.87 -13.40
N GLU A 66 -1.91 -4.39 -14.11
CA GLU A 66 -1.98 -4.51 -15.57
C GLU A 66 -2.29 -3.17 -16.22
N ARG A 67 -1.86 -3.05 -17.47
CA ARG A 67 -2.05 -1.87 -18.29
C ARG A 67 -2.02 -2.26 -19.76
N GLU A 68 -2.83 -1.59 -20.57
CA GLU A 68 -2.85 -1.79 -22.00
C GLU A 68 -1.46 -1.55 -22.62
N GLY A 69 -0.98 -2.51 -23.41
CA GLY A 69 0.37 -2.49 -24.01
C GLY A 69 1.50 -2.92 -23.06
N PHE A 70 1.20 -3.39 -21.84
CA PHE A 70 2.20 -3.78 -20.84
C PHE A 70 1.95 -5.19 -20.33
N GLN A 71 3.03 -5.85 -19.90
CA GLN A 71 2.97 -7.14 -19.25
C GLN A 71 2.30 -6.98 -17.87
N PRO A 72 1.27 -7.80 -17.56
CA PRO A 72 0.69 -7.82 -16.23
C PRO A 72 1.77 -8.25 -15.22
N TYR A 73 1.92 -7.46 -14.19
CA TYR A 73 2.83 -7.73 -13.08
C TYR A 73 2.08 -8.39 -11.95
N GLU A 74 2.42 -9.64 -11.64
CA GLU A 74 1.80 -10.41 -10.56
C GLU A 74 2.80 -10.64 -9.43
N ARG A 75 2.38 -10.38 -8.19
CA ARG A 75 3.19 -10.53 -6.97
C ARG A 75 2.34 -10.94 -5.80
N THR A 76 2.66 -12.09 -5.21
CA THR A 76 2.07 -12.50 -3.93
C THR A 76 2.72 -11.72 -2.79
N PHE A 77 1.90 -11.22 -1.87
CA PHE A 77 2.36 -10.57 -0.66
C PHE A 77 1.58 -11.06 0.56
N GLU A 78 2.23 -11.07 1.71
CA GLU A 78 1.59 -11.41 2.99
C GLU A 78 1.49 -10.17 3.85
N ILE A 79 0.31 -9.90 4.38
CA ILE A 79 0.05 -8.79 5.28
C ILE A 79 -0.49 -9.31 6.61
N ALA A 80 0.15 -8.93 7.72
CA ALA A 80 -0.31 -9.28 9.06
C ALA A 80 -1.37 -8.28 9.57
N SER A 81 -2.11 -8.66 10.61
CA SER A 81 -3.13 -7.78 11.22
C SER A 81 -2.51 -6.48 11.73
N GLY A 82 -3.08 -5.34 11.33
CA GLY A 82 -2.55 -4.01 11.68
C GLY A 82 -1.20 -3.67 11.03
N GLN A 83 -0.65 -4.55 10.18
CA GLN A 83 0.58 -4.29 9.46
C GLN A 83 0.34 -3.25 8.37
N ARG A 84 1.34 -2.39 8.15
CA ARG A 84 1.35 -1.45 7.04
C ARG A 84 2.36 -1.90 6.00
N LEU A 85 1.88 -2.38 4.87
CA LEU A 85 2.73 -2.83 3.77
C LEU A 85 2.73 -1.78 2.65
N LYS A 86 3.91 -1.47 2.12
CA LYS A 86 4.07 -0.54 1.01
C LYS A 86 4.76 -1.27 -0.15
N ILE A 87 4.05 -1.40 -1.26
CA ILE A 87 4.53 -2.01 -2.49
C ILE A 87 4.60 -0.90 -3.53
N THR A 88 5.73 -0.21 -3.57
CA THR A 88 5.96 0.94 -4.47
C THR A 88 7.00 0.66 -5.55
N ASP A 89 7.55 -0.55 -5.54
CA ASP A 89 8.64 -1.04 -6.42
C ASP A 89 8.10 -1.67 -7.71
N ILE A 90 6.83 -1.42 -8.05
CA ILE A 90 6.20 -2.06 -9.20
C ILE A 90 6.58 -1.28 -10.45
N VAL A 91 7.29 -1.96 -11.35
CA VAL A 91 7.64 -1.42 -12.66
C VAL A 91 7.03 -2.30 -13.73
N LEU A 92 6.07 -1.75 -14.48
CA LEU A 92 5.46 -2.49 -15.59
C LEU A 92 6.41 -2.52 -16.78
N ARG A 93 6.51 -3.67 -17.42
CA ARG A 93 7.30 -3.85 -18.64
C ARG A 93 6.41 -3.74 -19.86
N GLU A 94 6.86 -3.01 -20.87
CA GLU A 94 6.16 -2.91 -22.15
C GLU A 94 6.15 -4.28 -22.83
N LEU A 95 4.97 -4.67 -23.36
CA LEU A 95 4.90 -5.73 -24.34
C LEU A 95 5.47 -5.13 -25.62
N ALA A 96 6.70 -5.51 -25.98
CA ALA A 96 7.29 -5.10 -27.24
C ALA A 96 6.35 -5.51 -28.41
N PRO A 97 6.20 -4.64 -29.42
CA PRO A 97 5.29 -4.87 -30.56
C PRO A 97 5.70 -6.07 -31.42
#